data_AF-A0A7V9J0C9-F1
#
_entry.id   AF-A0A7V9J0C9-F1
#
_cell.length_a   1.000
_cell.length_b   1.000
_cell.length_c   1.000
_cell.angle_alpha   90.00
_cell.angle_beta   90.00
_cell.angle_gamma   90.00
#
_symmetry.space_group_name_H-M   'P 1'
#
loop_
_entity.id
_entity.type
_entity.pdbx_description
1 polymer ?
#
loop_
_entity_poly.entity_id
_entity_poly.type
_entity_poly.pdbx_seq_one_letter_code
_entity_poly.pdbx_strand_id
1 'polypeptide(L)'
;MGSRASRSRGQASTGVTCRRGGRATSCSRRLASKTGNRPLVEGIIDSATSIGHIHLKVSDLARAEAFYRDVFGFEVMARYGAEASFLSAGGYHHHIGLNTWQSKGGPPSPARSTGLFHFAILVPNRLELARAVKRILDHDVPLDGMADHGVSEAIYL
;
A
#
# COMPACT_ATOMS: atom_id res chain seq x y z
N MET A 1 -33.31 -10.90 -55.28
CA MET A 1 -34.36 -11.09 -54.26
C MET A 1 -33.71 -10.89 -52.89
N GLY A 2 -34.24 -10.16 -51.89
CA GLY A 2 -35.62 -10.08 -51.39
C GLY A 2 -35.79 -11.12 -50.27
N SER A 3 -36.30 -10.85 -49.05
CA SER A 3 -37.04 -9.70 -48.51
C SER A 3 -36.98 -9.64 -46.95
N ARG A 4 -37.44 -8.53 -46.34
CA ARG A 4 -37.96 -8.45 -44.94
C ARG A 4 -39.21 -9.38 -44.79
N ALA A 5 -39.88 -9.66 -43.65
CA ALA A 5 -40.03 -9.10 -42.29
C ALA A 5 -40.86 -10.13 -41.44
N SER A 6 -41.28 -10.02 -40.16
CA SER A 6 -40.97 -9.20 -38.95
C SER A 6 -41.85 -9.71 -37.75
N ARG A 7 -41.67 -9.16 -36.52
CA ARG A 7 -42.66 -9.13 -35.38
C ARG A 7 -42.87 -10.45 -34.59
N SER A 8 -43.23 -10.47 -33.29
CA SER A 8 -43.35 -9.38 -32.28
C SER A 8 -43.53 -9.85 -30.81
N ARG A 9 -43.02 -9.03 -29.87
CA ARG A 9 -43.57 -8.64 -28.53
C ARG A 9 -43.82 -9.70 -27.43
N GLY A 10 -43.20 -9.43 -26.27
CA GLY A 10 -43.83 -9.51 -24.95
C GLY A 10 -43.54 -8.21 -24.18
N GLN A 11 -44.51 -7.64 -23.47
CA GLN A 11 -44.37 -6.37 -22.71
C GLN A 11 -44.63 -6.60 -21.22
N ALA A 12 -43.85 -5.93 -20.36
CA ALA A 12 -44.21 -5.70 -18.96
C ALA A 12 -44.05 -4.20 -18.67
N SER A 13 -45.08 -3.58 -18.10
CA SER A 13 -45.26 -2.13 -18.06
C SER A 13 -44.85 -1.51 -16.73
N THR A 14 -43.89 -0.58 -16.76
CA THR A 14 -43.75 0.45 -15.72
C THR A 14 -44.46 1.72 -16.20
N GLY A 15 -45.70 1.92 -15.74
CA GLY A 15 -46.51 3.08 -16.16
C GLY A 15 -45.93 4.40 -15.67
N VAL A 16 -45.63 5.31 -16.60
CA VAL A 16 -45.27 6.71 -16.31
C VAL A 16 -46.43 7.60 -16.78
N THR A 17 -47.19 8.14 -15.83
CA THR A 17 -48.31 9.05 -16.11
C THR A 17 -47.85 10.52 -16.02
N CYS A 18 -47.52 11.11 -17.17
CA CYS A 18 -47.24 12.55 -17.26
C CYS A 18 -48.48 13.32 -17.73
N ARG A 19 -49.08 14.14 -16.85
CA ARG A 19 -50.05 15.16 -17.27
C ARG A 19 -49.30 16.32 -17.93
N ARG A 20 -49.75 16.76 -19.12
CA ARG A 20 -49.28 18.01 -19.74
C ARG A 20 -50.02 19.19 -19.15
N GLY A 21 -49.31 20.01 -18.38
CA GLY A 21 -49.70 21.34 -17.90
C GLY A 21 -48.46 22.23 -17.89
N GLY A 22 -48.59 23.52 -18.21
CA GLY A 22 -47.45 24.39 -18.47
C GLY A 22 -46.57 24.70 -17.25
N ARG A 23 -45.29 24.99 -17.53
CA ARG A 23 -44.18 25.33 -16.61
C ARG A 23 -43.59 24.16 -15.80
N ALA A 24 -42.30 23.89 -16.08
CA ALA A 24 -41.33 23.13 -15.28
C ALA A 24 -41.79 21.78 -14.68
N THR A 25 -41.77 20.71 -15.48
CA THR A 25 -41.78 19.34 -14.95
C THR A 25 -40.46 18.99 -14.27
N SER A 26 -40.39 19.10 -12.94
CA SER A 26 -39.32 18.48 -12.16
C SER A 26 -39.55 16.97 -12.06
N CYS A 27 -38.71 16.19 -12.75
CA CYS A 27 -38.79 14.73 -12.73
C CYS A 27 -38.03 14.18 -11.51
N SER A 28 -38.63 14.26 -10.32
CA SER A 28 -38.05 13.72 -9.07
C SER A 28 -38.10 12.19 -9.06
N ARG A 29 -37.10 11.56 -9.69
CA ARG A 29 -36.89 10.12 -9.67
C ARG A 29 -36.56 9.69 -8.24
N ARG A 30 -37.55 9.17 -7.49
CA ARG A 30 -37.31 8.52 -6.19
C ARG A 30 -36.43 7.29 -6.39
N LEU A 31 -35.14 7.45 -6.13
CA LEU A 31 -34.25 6.32 -5.88
C LEU A 31 -34.70 5.70 -4.55
N ALA A 32 -35.29 4.51 -4.61
CA ALA A 32 -35.56 3.74 -3.42
C ALA A 32 -34.21 3.31 -2.82
N SER A 33 -33.79 3.98 -1.75
CA SER A 33 -32.64 3.58 -0.96
C SER A 33 -32.89 2.17 -0.42
N LYS A 34 -32.24 1.17 -1.01
CA LYS A 34 -32.02 -0.12 -0.33
C LYS A 34 -30.90 0.09 0.70
N THR A 35 -31.20 0.84 1.77
CA THR A 35 -30.48 0.72 3.04
C THR A 35 -30.80 -0.65 3.64
N GLY A 36 -30.20 -1.68 3.02
CA GLY A 36 -30.09 -2.98 3.64
C GLY A 36 -29.31 -2.80 4.92
N ASN A 37 -29.91 -3.21 6.03
CA ASN A 37 -29.37 -3.05 7.38
C ASN A 37 -28.17 -4.00 7.57
N ARG A 38 -27.05 -3.70 6.89
CA ARG A 38 -25.75 -4.28 7.24
C ARG A 38 -25.45 -3.76 8.64
N PRO A 39 -25.32 -4.62 9.67
CA PRO A 39 -24.84 -4.15 10.95
C PRO A 39 -23.49 -3.46 10.71
N LEU A 40 -23.36 -2.23 11.19
CA LEU A 40 -22.06 -1.63 11.33
C LEU A 40 -21.31 -2.52 12.31
N VAL A 41 -20.31 -3.25 11.81
CA VAL A 41 -19.37 -3.91 12.71
C VAL A 41 -18.69 -2.77 13.44
N GLU A 42 -18.97 -2.66 14.75
CA GLU A 42 -18.30 -1.70 15.63
C GLU A 42 -16.80 -1.89 15.40
N GLY A 43 -16.13 -0.82 14.95
CA GLY A 43 -14.86 -0.90 14.21
C GLY A 43 -13.64 -1.22 15.07
N ILE A 44 -13.70 -2.30 15.84
CA ILE A 44 -12.64 -2.81 16.69
C ILE A 44 -11.58 -3.45 15.79
N ILE A 45 -10.37 -2.92 15.83
CA ILE A 45 -9.19 -3.54 15.22
C ILE A 45 -8.82 -4.74 16.10
N ASP A 46 -8.72 -5.93 15.49
CA ASP A 46 -8.31 -7.15 16.19
C ASP A 46 -6.91 -6.97 16.80
N SER A 47 -6.71 -7.40 18.05
CA SER A 47 -5.43 -7.27 18.75
C SER A 47 -4.28 -8.06 18.13
N ALA A 48 -4.57 -9.05 17.27
CA ALA A 48 -3.58 -9.76 16.46
C ALA A 48 -3.20 -9.01 15.16
N THR A 49 -3.83 -7.88 14.85
CA THR A 49 -3.53 -7.08 13.66
C THR A 49 -2.13 -6.47 13.75
N SER A 50 -1.30 -6.72 12.75
CA SER A 50 0.05 -6.14 12.63
C SER A 50 0.28 -5.55 11.23
N ILE A 51 1.29 -4.69 11.10
CA ILE A 51 1.69 -4.11 9.81
C ILE A 51 2.44 -5.18 9.02
N GLY A 52 1.88 -5.62 7.88
CA GLY A 52 2.48 -6.69 7.06
C GLY A 52 3.66 -6.26 6.18
N HIS A 53 3.60 -5.04 5.62
CA HIS A 53 4.67 -4.52 4.76
C HIS A 53 4.66 -2.98 4.69
N ILE A 54 5.77 -2.41 4.22
CA ILE A 54 5.91 -0.98 3.89
C ILE A 54 6.37 -0.80 2.44
N HIS A 55 5.91 0.27 1.79
CA HIS A 55 6.36 0.65 0.45
C HIS A 55 7.08 2.00 0.49
N LEU A 56 8.38 1.99 0.20
CA LEU A 56 9.26 3.15 0.22
C LEU A 56 9.45 3.71 -1.21
N LYS A 57 9.29 5.03 -1.33
CA LYS A 57 9.71 5.77 -2.53
C LYS A 57 11.22 5.97 -2.49
N VAL A 58 11.92 5.52 -3.52
CA VAL A 58 13.38 5.66 -3.65
C VAL A 58 13.74 6.42 -4.93
N SER A 59 14.85 7.16 -4.92
CA SER A 59 15.33 7.87 -6.12
C SER A 59 16.15 6.97 -7.06
N ASP A 60 16.70 5.90 -6.53
CA ASP A 60 17.54 4.91 -7.21
C ASP A 60 17.17 3.53 -6.67
N LEU A 61 16.63 2.68 -7.54
CA LEU A 61 16.18 1.34 -7.15
C LEU A 61 17.35 0.41 -6.88
N ALA A 62 18.43 0.49 -7.67
CA ALA A 62 19.55 -0.43 -7.59
C ALA A 62 20.35 -0.19 -6.29
N ARG A 63 20.60 1.09 -5.96
CA ARG A 63 21.25 1.47 -4.70
C ARG A 63 20.42 1.04 -3.48
N ALA A 64 19.11 1.29 -3.51
CA ALA A 64 18.24 0.93 -2.38
C ALA A 64 18.08 -0.58 -2.22
N GLU A 65 17.94 -1.34 -3.32
CA GLU A 65 17.88 -2.81 -3.26
C GLU A 65 19.19 -3.39 -2.71
N ALA A 66 20.34 -2.92 -3.20
CA ALA A 66 21.65 -3.35 -2.70
C ALA A 66 21.81 -3.07 -1.20
N PHE A 67 21.37 -1.90 -0.71
CA PHE A 67 21.41 -1.58 0.72
C PHE A 67 20.63 -2.58 1.57
N TYR A 68 19.35 -2.84 1.26
CA TYR A 68 18.55 -3.79 2.05
C TYR A 68 19.00 -5.25 1.87
N ARG A 69 19.49 -5.61 0.69
CA ARG A 69 19.99 -6.96 0.41
C ARG A 69 21.33 -7.24 1.09
N ASP A 70 22.34 -6.42 0.82
CA ASP A 70 23.73 -6.71 1.18
C ASP A 70 24.02 -6.30 2.63
N VAL A 71 23.59 -5.10 3.06
CA VAL A 71 23.84 -4.60 4.42
C VAL A 71 22.90 -5.27 5.43
N PHE A 72 21.59 -5.21 5.18
CA PHE A 72 20.61 -5.77 6.11
C PHE A 72 20.43 -7.30 5.98
N GLY A 73 20.72 -7.90 4.84
CA GLY A 73 20.58 -9.34 4.62
C GLY A 73 19.19 -9.78 4.14
N PHE A 74 18.41 -8.90 3.50
CA PHE A 74 17.13 -9.29 2.89
C PHE A 74 17.33 -10.00 1.54
N GLU A 75 16.36 -10.81 1.17
CA GLU A 75 16.32 -11.49 -0.13
C GLU A 75 15.32 -10.79 -1.06
N VAL A 76 15.65 -10.73 -2.36
CA VAL A 76 14.75 -10.14 -3.38
C VAL A 76 13.75 -11.20 -3.82
N MET A 77 12.48 -11.02 -3.44
CA MET A 77 11.38 -11.92 -3.78
C MET A 77 10.87 -11.71 -5.21
N ALA A 78 10.78 -10.45 -5.64
CA ALA A 78 10.29 -10.08 -6.96
C ALA A 78 10.84 -8.72 -7.41
N ARG A 79 10.87 -8.48 -8.72
CA ARG A 79 11.11 -7.17 -9.33
C ARG A 79 10.02 -6.85 -10.33
N TYR A 80 9.62 -5.59 -10.40
CA TYR A 80 8.72 -5.07 -11.42
C TYR A 80 9.50 -4.18 -12.37
N GLY A 81 10.00 -4.78 -13.45
CA GLY A 81 10.89 -4.13 -14.41
C GLY A 81 12.10 -3.49 -13.74
N ALA A 82 12.37 -2.23 -14.09
CA ALA A 82 13.40 -1.40 -13.47
C ALA A 82 12.80 -0.33 -12.51
N GLU A 83 11.55 -0.52 -12.06
CA GLU A 83 10.79 0.51 -11.33
C GLU A 83 10.42 0.13 -9.91
N ALA A 84 10.34 -1.17 -9.57
CA ALA A 84 10.17 -1.61 -8.19
C ALA A 84 10.86 -2.95 -7.89
N SER A 85 11.17 -3.16 -6.62
CA SER A 85 11.77 -4.39 -6.06
C SER A 85 11.11 -4.72 -4.72
N PHE A 86 10.89 -6.00 -4.45
CA PHE A 86 10.16 -6.49 -3.29
C PHE A 86 11.07 -7.43 -2.50
N LEU A 87 11.32 -7.10 -1.23
CA LEU A 87 12.29 -7.78 -0.40
C LEU A 87 11.66 -8.38 0.86
N SER A 88 12.15 -9.54 1.28
CA SER A 88 11.71 -10.20 2.52
C SER A 88 12.89 -10.85 3.26
N ALA A 89 12.60 -11.40 4.43
CA ALA A 89 13.48 -12.28 5.17
C ALA A 89 12.61 -13.46 5.68
N GLY A 90 13.17 -14.67 5.74
CA GLY A 90 12.44 -15.84 6.25
C GLY A 90 11.26 -16.32 5.38
N GLY A 91 11.27 -16.03 4.06
CA GLY A 91 10.31 -16.61 3.11
C GLY A 91 8.93 -15.95 3.05
N TYR A 92 8.74 -14.77 3.66
CA TYR A 92 7.50 -14.00 3.52
C TYR A 92 7.37 -13.33 2.14
N HIS A 93 6.15 -12.98 1.72
CA HIS A 93 5.88 -12.50 0.36
C HIS A 93 6.57 -11.16 0.02
N HIS A 94 6.59 -10.20 0.97
CA HIS A 94 7.55 -9.10 1.07
C HIS A 94 7.30 -8.33 2.37
N HIS A 95 8.37 -7.82 3.00
CA HIS A 95 8.27 -6.85 4.09
C HIS A 95 8.48 -5.42 3.58
N ILE A 96 9.34 -5.25 2.57
CA ILE A 96 9.73 -3.94 2.03
C ILE A 96 9.53 -3.95 0.51
N GLY A 97 8.65 -3.08 0.01
CA GLY A 97 8.59 -2.71 -1.39
C GLY A 97 9.36 -1.41 -1.64
N LEU A 98 10.26 -1.40 -2.61
CA LEU A 98 11.00 -0.21 -3.06
C LEU A 98 10.47 0.19 -4.43
N ASN A 99 10.14 1.46 -4.67
CA ASN A 99 9.68 1.91 -6.00
C ASN A 99 10.19 3.31 -6.39
N THR A 100 10.33 3.55 -7.68
CA THR A 100 10.80 4.84 -8.24
C THR A 100 9.70 5.69 -8.89
N TRP A 101 8.45 5.23 -8.91
CA TRP A 101 7.35 5.76 -9.74
C TRP A 101 7.13 7.28 -9.65
N GLN A 102 7.43 7.88 -8.49
CA GLN A 102 7.21 9.30 -8.21
C GLN A 102 8.45 9.93 -7.54
N SER A 103 9.63 9.39 -7.81
CA SER A 103 10.90 9.78 -7.16
C SER A 103 12.18 9.51 -7.96
N LYS A 104 12.12 8.81 -9.10
CA LYS A 104 13.29 8.45 -9.92
C LYS A 104 14.21 9.65 -10.20
N GLY A 105 15.48 9.55 -9.78
CA GLY A 105 16.47 10.63 -9.93
C GLY A 105 16.18 11.91 -9.14
N GLY A 106 15.14 11.93 -8.31
CA GLY A 106 14.74 13.09 -7.51
C GLY A 106 15.68 13.34 -6.31
N PRO A 107 15.70 14.58 -5.80
CA PRO A 107 16.45 14.92 -4.58
C PRO A 107 15.83 14.24 -3.34
N PRO A 108 16.55 14.22 -2.20
CA PRO A 108 15.97 13.88 -0.91
C PRO A 108 14.75 14.76 -0.57
N SER A 109 13.84 14.23 0.25
CA SER A 109 12.71 15.00 0.78
C SER A 109 13.20 16.24 1.53
N PRO A 110 12.53 17.40 1.42
CA PRO A 110 12.88 18.60 2.18
C PRO A 110 12.89 18.33 3.69
N ALA A 111 13.85 18.93 4.40
CA ALA A 111 13.89 18.85 5.86
C ALA A 111 12.56 19.36 6.47
N ARG A 112 12.05 18.62 7.46
CA ARG A 112 10.77 18.91 8.15
C ARG A 112 9.52 18.84 7.26
N SER A 113 9.56 18.13 6.13
CA SER A 113 8.33 17.77 5.40
C SER A 113 7.50 16.73 6.15
N THR A 114 6.23 16.58 5.79
CA THR A 114 5.43 15.43 6.21
C THR A 114 5.96 14.15 5.55
N GLY A 115 5.86 13.02 6.26
CA GLY A 115 6.36 11.72 5.79
C GLY A 115 6.46 10.69 6.91
N LEU A 116 6.92 9.48 6.57
CA LEU A 116 7.34 8.48 7.55
C LEU A 116 8.64 8.95 8.20
N PHE A 117 8.69 9.02 9.54
CA PHE A 117 9.88 9.47 10.25
C PHE A 117 10.96 8.37 10.32
N HIS A 118 10.59 7.17 10.74
CA HIS A 118 11.41 5.96 10.63
C HIS A 118 10.50 4.71 10.62
N PHE A 119 11.09 3.56 10.32
CA PHE A 119 10.55 2.25 10.68
C PHE A 119 11.67 1.42 11.31
N ALA A 120 11.33 0.39 12.09
CA ALA A 120 12.30 -0.50 12.72
C ALA A 120 12.17 -1.91 12.16
N ILE A 121 13.30 -2.60 12.02
CA ILE A 121 13.37 -4.03 11.67
C ILE A 121 13.66 -4.77 12.96
N LEU A 122 12.65 -5.45 13.52
CA LEU A 122 12.82 -6.24 14.73
C LEU A 122 13.59 -7.53 14.41
N VAL A 123 14.72 -7.73 15.10
CA VAL A 123 15.49 -8.98 15.06
C VAL A 123 15.12 -9.89 16.25
N PRO A 124 15.27 -11.23 16.14
CA PRO A 124 14.73 -12.14 17.15
C PRO A 124 15.36 -12.03 18.54
N ASN A 125 16.62 -11.59 18.63
CA ASN A 125 17.38 -11.50 19.87
C ASN A 125 18.65 -10.62 19.71
N ARG A 126 19.33 -10.38 20.82
CA ARG A 126 20.55 -9.56 20.91
C ARG A 126 21.75 -10.09 20.10
N LEU A 127 21.87 -11.40 19.91
CA LEU A 127 22.93 -11.98 19.07
C LEU A 127 22.71 -11.61 17.59
N GLU A 128 21.46 -11.71 17.12
CA GLU A 128 21.11 -11.30 15.76
C GLU A 128 21.19 -9.78 15.56
N LEU A 129 20.92 -8.98 16.59
CA LEU A 129 21.25 -7.54 16.59
C LEU A 129 22.74 -7.31 16.42
N ALA A 130 23.59 -8.00 17.18
CA ALA A 130 25.05 -7.88 17.06
C ALA A 130 25.56 -8.32 15.68
N ARG A 131 24.97 -9.36 15.06
CA ARG A 131 25.28 -9.76 13.68
C ARG A 131 24.86 -8.70 12.65
N ALA A 132 23.70 -8.07 12.82
CA ALA A 132 23.24 -6.99 11.95
C ALA A 132 24.17 -5.77 12.07
N VAL A 133 24.49 -5.33 13.29
CA VAL A 133 25.46 -4.25 13.54
C VAL A 133 26.82 -4.56 12.92
N LYS A 134 27.32 -5.80 13.05
CA LYS A 134 28.58 -6.18 12.40
C LYS A 134 28.52 -6.00 10.87
N ARG A 135 27.45 -6.47 10.20
CA ARG A 135 27.30 -6.26 8.75
C ARG A 135 27.24 -4.77 8.37
N ILE A 136 26.52 -3.96 9.13
CA ILE A 136 26.42 -2.51 8.92
C ILE A 136 27.80 -1.86 8.97
N LEU A 137 28.61 -2.20 9.97
CA LEU A 137 29.99 -1.71 10.12
C LEU A 137 30.94 -2.28 9.05
N ASP A 138 30.80 -3.55 8.66
CA ASP A 138 31.58 -4.18 7.57
C ASP A 138 31.33 -3.54 6.20
N HIS A 139 30.22 -2.79 6.06
CA HIS A 139 29.81 -2.06 4.86
C HIS A 139 30.04 -0.53 4.94
N ASP A 140 30.82 -0.07 5.93
CA ASP A 140 31.13 1.35 6.18
C ASP A 140 29.89 2.26 6.33
N VAL A 141 28.75 1.70 6.77
CA VAL A 141 27.53 2.47 7.02
C VAL A 141 27.62 3.13 8.41
N PRO A 142 27.51 4.47 8.52
CA PRO A 142 27.59 5.17 9.80
C PRO A 142 26.40 4.82 10.70
N LEU A 143 26.61 4.94 12.02
CA LEU A 143 25.55 4.84 13.02
C LEU A 143 25.22 6.26 13.52
N ASP A 144 23.96 6.66 13.37
CA ASP A 144 23.44 7.93 13.87
C ASP A 144 23.21 7.92 15.38
N GLY A 145 23.02 6.74 15.98
CA GLY A 145 22.86 6.59 17.42
C GLY A 145 22.50 5.20 17.90
N MET A 146 22.45 5.05 19.22
CA MET A 146 22.04 3.82 19.91
C MET A 146 21.14 4.22 21.09
N ALA A 147 20.12 3.41 21.40
CA ALA A 147 19.24 3.63 22.53
C ALA A 147 18.80 2.32 23.18
N ASP A 148 18.71 2.31 24.50
CA ASP A 148 17.96 1.31 25.27
C ASP A 148 16.66 1.99 25.73
N HIS A 149 15.53 1.50 25.22
CA HIS A 149 14.19 2.00 25.55
C HIS A 149 13.56 1.26 26.74
N GLY A 150 14.32 0.41 27.45
CA GLY A 150 13.87 -0.46 28.54
C GLY A 150 13.03 -1.65 28.10
N VAL A 151 12.42 -1.59 26.91
CA VAL A 151 11.67 -2.68 26.25
C VAL A 151 12.34 -3.17 24.96
N SER A 152 13.29 -2.40 24.41
CA SER A 152 14.04 -2.75 23.21
C SER A 152 15.37 -2.00 23.15
N GLU A 153 16.41 -2.69 22.67
CA GLU A 153 17.66 -2.06 22.23
C GLU A 153 17.53 -1.69 20.75
N ALA A 154 17.91 -0.46 20.39
CA ALA A 154 17.78 0.10 19.05
C ALA A 154 19.08 0.76 18.56
N ILE A 155 19.33 0.64 17.26
CA ILE A 155 20.43 1.27 16.54
C ILE A 155 19.81 2.11 15.41
N TYR A 156 20.34 3.32 15.19
CA TYR A 156 19.88 4.25 14.17
C TYR A 156 20.97 4.47 13.11
N LEU A 157 20.54 4.64 11.85
CA LEU A 157 21.35 4.82 10.63
C LEU A 157 20.75 5.96 9.80
#